data_AF-A0A242BTF8-F1
#
_entry.id   AF-A0A242BTF8-F1
#
_cell.length_a   1.000
_cell.length_b   1.000
_cell.length_c   1.000
_cell.angle_alpha   90.00
_cell.angle_beta   90.00
_cell.angle_gamma   90.00
#
_symmetry.space_group_name_H-M   'P 1'
#
loop_
_entity.id
_entity.type
_entity.pdbx_description
1 polymer ?
#
loop_
_entity_poly.entity_id
_entity_poly.type
_entity_poly.pdbx_seq_one_letter_code
_entity_poly.pdbx_strand_id
1 'polypeptide(L)'
;MLLFATEKEYTNYFWQELGESCRDTLEMREYVNKQIVRLIELTDNISKTTFWQDFLEIFGLDAKLNLLVELCEIQEFSSNELIRITENDYRTYFKELCGYDLSMKTKNSIIFNIS
;
A
#
# COMPACT_ATOMS: atom_id res chain seq x y z
N MET A 1 -9.23 -10.46 13.16
CA MET A 1 -9.47 -9.12 12.58
C MET A 1 -8.65 -8.15 13.38
N LEU A 2 -7.56 -7.66 12.80
CA LEU A 2 -6.80 -6.55 13.37
C LEU A 2 -7.56 -5.26 13.04
N LEU A 3 -7.75 -4.41 14.05
CA LEU A 3 -8.31 -3.07 13.90
C LEU A 3 -7.21 -2.11 14.31
N PHE A 4 -6.85 -1.19 13.42
CA PHE A 4 -5.92 -0.11 13.73
C PHE A 4 -6.75 1.11 14.17
N ALA A 5 -6.51 1.60 15.37
CA ALA A 5 -7.16 2.77 15.93
C ALA A 5 -6.24 4.01 15.89
N THR A 6 -4.95 3.81 15.63
CA THR A 6 -3.95 4.89 15.58
C THR A 6 -2.98 4.72 14.41
N GLU A 7 -2.42 5.83 13.95
CA GLU A 7 -1.31 5.86 12.98
C GLU A 7 -0.14 4.97 13.42
N LYS A 8 0.22 5.02 14.71
CA LYS A 8 1.30 4.22 15.27
C LYS A 8 1.02 2.72 15.18
N GLU A 9 -0.22 2.28 15.42
CA GLU A 9 -0.59 0.87 15.26
C GLU A 9 -0.50 0.43 13.80
N TYR A 10 -1.00 1.25 12.87
CA TYR A 10 -0.94 0.97 11.44
C TYR A 10 0.51 0.88 10.93
N THR A 11 1.35 1.86 11.24
CA THR A 11 2.75 1.89 10.81
C THR A 11 3.57 0.76 11.42
N ASN A 12 3.39 0.46 12.71
CA ASN A 12 4.06 -0.66 13.36
C ASN A 12 3.68 -2.00 12.73
N TYR A 13 2.42 -2.17 12.35
CA TYR A 13 1.97 -3.39 11.68
C TYR A 13 2.73 -3.64 10.38
N PHE A 14 2.82 -2.65 9.46
CA PHE A 14 3.58 -2.85 8.22
C PHE A 14 5.06 -3.11 8.47
N TRP A 15 5.65 -2.38 9.42
CA TRP A 15 7.00 -2.65 9.85
C TRP A 15 7.17 -3.97 10.58
N GLN A 16 6.12 -4.69 10.97
CA GLN A 16 6.18 -6.04 11.56
C GLN A 16 5.89 -7.14 10.54
N GLU A 17 5.12 -6.85 9.50
CA GLU A 17 4.78 -7.79 8.44
C GLU A 17 5.81 -7.80 7.29
N LEU A 18 6.52 -6.69 7.04
CA LEU A 18 7.63 -6.68 6.08
C LEU A 18 8.66 -7.77 6.44
N GLY A 19 8.96 -8.73 5.57
CA GLY A 19 9.95 -9.77 5.88
C GLY A 19 11.31 -9.19 6.32
N GLU A 20 12.03 -9.87 7.23
CA GLU A 20 13.34 -9.41 7.74
C GLU A 20 14.31 -9.07 6.61
N SER A 21 14.37 -9.94 5.60
CA SER A 21 15.20 -9.77 4.39
C SER A 21 14.89 -8.50 3.60
N CYS A 22 13.63 -8.05 3.58
CA CYS A 22 13.22 -6.81 2.93
C CYS A 22 13.60 -5.57 3.76
N ARG A 23 13.48 -5.63 5.09
CA ARG A 23 13.78 -4.49 5.96
C ARG A 23 15.25 -4.11 6.02
N ASP A 24 16.15 -5.03 5.67
CA ASP A 24 17.59 -4.85 5.87
C ASP A 24 18.24 -3.90 4.85
N THR A 25 17.60 -3.68 3.69
CA THR A 25 18.12 -2.77 2.66
C THR A 25 17.74 -1.31 2.93
N LEU A 26 18.64 -0.37 2.60
CA LEU A 26 18.39 1.06 2.77
C LEU A 26 17.25 1.52 1.86
N GLU A 27 17.28 1.05 0.62
CA GLU A 27 16.32 1.38 -0.44
C GLU A 27 14.90 1.03 -0.04
N MET A 28 14.69 -0.16 0.52
CA MET A 28 13.37 -0.59 0.97
C MET A 28 12.88 0.25 2.15
N ARG A 29 13.77 0.56 3.11
CA ARG A 29 13.41 1.39 4.25
C ARG A 29 13.01 2.79 3.82
N GLU A 30 13.77 3.41 2.93
CA GLU A 30 13.46 4.72 2.38
C GLU A 30 12.13 4.72 1.63
N TYR A 31 11.88 3.69 0.81
CA TYR A 31 10.62 3.54 0.09
C TYR A 31 9.41 3.42 1.04
N VAL A 32 9.45 2.49 2.00
CA VAL A 32 8.36 2.28 2.96
C VAL A 32 8.13 3.54 3.80
N ASN A 33 9.21 4.15 4.29
CA ASN A 33 9.11 5.39 5.07
C ASN A 33 8.49 6.53 4.25
N LYS A 34 8.81 6.64 2.95
CA LYS A 34 8.19 7.62 2.06
C LYS A 34 6.67 7.40 1.95
N GLN A 35 6.21 6.16 1.81
CA GLN A 35 4.77 5.87 1.74
C GLN A 35 4.07 6.22 3.07
N ILE A 36 4.68 5.85 4.20
CA ILE A 36 4.14 6.13 5.55
C ILE A 36 4.06 7.64 5.79
N VAL A 37 5.13 8.39 5.54
CA VAL A 37 5.14 9.85 5.70
C VAL A 37 4.05 10.49 4.85
N ARG A 38 3.89 10.04 3.59
CA ARG A 38 2.85 10.56 2.72
C ARG A 38 1.43 10.25 3.23
N LEU A 39 1.23 9.06 3.79
CA LEU A 39 -0.05 8.66 4.37
C LEU A 39 -0.41 9.56 5.56
N ILE A 40 0.56 9.84 6.44
CA ILE A 40 0.41 10.75 7.59
C ILE A 40 0.04 12.15 7.13
N GLU A 41 0.78 12.70 6.15
CA GLU A 41 0.49 14.01 5.56
C GLU A 41 -0.94 14.10 5.02
N LEU A 42 -1.41 13.07 4.30
CA LEU A 42 -2.77 13.03 3.76
C LEU A 42 -3.80 12.97 4.88
N THR A 43 -3.58 12.14 5.91
CA THR A 43 -4.54 12.00 7.02
C THR A 43 -4.63 13.25 7.89
N ASP A 44 -3.53 14.01 8.04
CA ASP A 44 -3.51 15.25 8.82
C ASP A 44 -4.22 16.41 8.09
N ASN A 45 -4.22 16.40 6.76
CA ASN A 45 -4.71 17.50 5.94
C ASN A 45 -6.06 17.23 5.26
N ILE A 46 -6.60 16.00 5.37
CA ILE A 46 -7.83 15.63 4.67
C ILE A 46 -8.99 16.54 5.08
N SER A 47 -9.69 17.05 4.07
CA SER A 47 -10.79 18.00 4.24
C SER A 47 -11.97 17.60 3.37
N LYS A 48 -13.14 18.22 3.57
CA LYS A 48 -14.32 17.96 2.72
C LYS A 48 -14.05 18.24 1.23
N THR A 49 -13.18 19.19 0.93
CA THR A 49 -12.86 19.60 -0.45
C THR A 49 -11.81 18.71 -1.11
N THR A 50 -10.90 18.13 -0.32
CA THR A 50 -9.81 17.27 -0.83
C THR A 50 -10.09 15.78 -0.64
N PHE A 51 -11.13 15.43 0.12
CA PHE A 51 -11.48 14.05 0.49
C PHE A 51 -11.42 13.08 -0.68
N TRP A 52 -12.07 13.40 -1.80
CA TRP A 52 -12.14 12.47 -2.94
C TRP A 52 -10.80 12.25 -3.66
N GLN A 53 -9.80 13.11 -3.44
CA GLN A 53 -8.47 12.92 -3.99
C GLN A 53 -7.59 12.23 -2.96
N ASP A 54 -7.53 12.79 -1.75
CA ASP A 54 -6.71 12.27 -0.65
C ASP A 54 -7.09 10.83 -0.30
N PHE A 55 -8.39 10.52 -0.29
CA PHE A 55 -8.87 9.18 0.02
C PHE A 55 -8.41 8.14 -1.01
N LEU A 56 -8.36 8.48 -2.31
CA LEU A 56 -7.91 7.55 -3.34
C LEU A 56 -6.40 7.35 -3.27
N GLU A 57 -5.65 8.40 -2.94
CA GLU A 57 -4.22 8.31 -2.71
C GLU A 57 -3.91 7.47 -1.46
N ILE A 58 -4.63 7.65 -0.36
CA ILE A 58 -4.51 6.82 0.85
C ILE A 58 -4.74 5.33 0.52
N PHE A 59 -5.76 5.00 -0.28
CA PHE A 59 -5.99 3.62 -0.73
C PHE A 59 -4.85 3.11 -1.61
N GLY A 60 -4.29 3.95 -2.48
CA GLY A 60 -3.12 3.60 -3.27
C GLY A 60 -1.90 3.27 -2.40
N LEU A 61 -1.65 4.06 -1.35
CA LEU A 61 -0.56 3.83 -0.40
C LEU A 61 -0.76 2.53 0.39
N ASP A 62 -1.98 2.27 0.86
CA ASP A 62 -2.31 1.00 1.55
C ASP A 62 -2.11 -0.20 0.61
N ALA A 63 -2.58 -0.12 -0.63
CA ALA A 63 -2.36 -1.17 -1.63
C ALA A 63 -0.86 -1.42 -1.88
N LYS A 64 -0.05 -0.37 -2.00
CA LYS A 64 1.40 -0.48 -2.17
C LYS A 64 2.07 -1.20 -1.00
N LEU A 65 1.71 -0.82 0.23
CA LEU A 65 2.30 -1.40 1.43
C LEU A 65 1.94 -2.88 1.59
N ASN A 66 0.68 -3.24 1.35
CA ASN A 66 0.24 -4.64 1.44
C ASN A 66 0.83 -5.50 0.31
N LEU A 67 0.81 -5.02 -0.94
CA LEU A 67 1.44 -5.73 -2.06
C LEU A 67 2.93 -5.95 -1.81
N LEU A 68 3.61 -4.95 -1.26
CA LEU A 68 5.03 -5.08 -0.91
C LEU A 68 5.27 -6.15 0.15
N VAL A 69 4.43 -6.22 1.20
CA VAL A 69 4.50 -7.26 2.23
C VAL A 69 4.39 -8.65 1.59
N GLU A 70 3.40 -8.87 0.72
CA GLU A 70 3.22 -10.15 0.03
C GLU A 70 4.41 -10.50 -0.87
N LEU A 71 4.92 -9.55 -1.65
CA LEU A 71 6.07 -9.78 -2.53
C LEU A 71 7.36 -10.09 -1.74
N CYS A 72 7.50 -9.51 -0.54
CA CYS A 72 8.63 -9.78 0.34
C CYS A 72 8.68 -11.22 0.85
N GLU A 73 7.54 -11.91 0.93
CA GLU A 73 7.50 -13.34 1.31
C GLU A 73 8.10 -14.25 0.23
N ILE A 74 8.07 -13.81 -1.04
CA ILE A 74 8.50 -14.60 -2.19
C ILE A 74 10.05 -14.68 -2.27
N GLN A 75 10.79 -13.78 -1.60
CA GLN A 75 12.27 -13.76 -1.46
C GLN A 75 13.11 -13.94 -2.75
N GLU A 76 12.51 -13.87 -3.94
CA GLU A 76 13.19 -14.07 -5.23
C GLU A 76 13.65 -12.78 -5.90
N PHE A 77 13.24 -11.61 -5.39
CA PHE A 77 13.44 -10.32 -6.03
C PHE A 77 14.35 -9.40 -5.20
N SER A 78 15.14 -8.58 -5.89
CA SER A 78 15.87 -7.47 -5.25
C SER A 78 14.90 -6.37 -4.79
N SER A 79 15.32 -5.53 -3.83
CA SER A 79 14.50 -4.41 -3.34
C SER A 79 14.01 -3.49 -4.46
N ASN A 80 14.86 -3.22 -5.47
CA ASN A 80 14.48 -2.39 -6.61
C ASN A 80 13.42 -3.07 -7.50
N GLU A 81 13.49 -4.38 -7.66
CA GLU A 81 12.48 -5.13 -8.42
C GLU A 81 11.16 -5.18 -7.68
N LEU A 82 11.19 -5.44 -6.36
CA LEU A 82 10.01 -5.38 -5.50
C LEU A 82 9.31 -4.03 -5.61
N ILE A 83 10.05 -2.93 -5.41
CA ILE A 83 9.53 -1.56 -5.53
C ILE A 83 8.94 -1.32 -6.92
N ARG A 84 9.63 -1.76 -7.99
CA ARG A 84 9.16 -1.60 -9.36
C ARG A 84 7.85 -2.37 -9.62
N ILE A 85 7.74 -3.61 -9.15
CA ILE A 85 6.52 -4.42 -9.26
C ILE A 85 5.39 -3.73 -8.50
N THR A 86 5.64 -3.34 -7.25
CA THR A 86 4.66 -2.64 -6.42
C THR A 86 4.12 -1.38 -7.09
N GLU A 87 5.00 -0.52 -7.63
CA GLU A 87 4.58 0.73 -8.29
C GLU A 87 3.80 0.52 -9.59
N ASN A 88 4.03 -0.60 -10.29
CA ASN A 88 3.30 -0.93 -11.51
C ASN A 88 1.92 -1.53 -11.21
N ASP A 89 1.84 -2.37 -10.18
CA ASP A 89 0.72 -3.31 -10.03
C ASP A 89 -0.25 -2.93 -8.89
N TYR A 90 0.11 -2.00 -7.99
CA TYR A 90 -0.74 -1.66 -6.82
C TYR A 90 -2.19 -1.26 -7.17
N ARG A 91 -2.42 -0.70 -8.36
CA ARG A 91 -3.77 -0.26 -8.80
C ARG A 91 -4.75 -1.41 -8.98
N THR A 92 -4.28 -2.62 -9.24
CA THR A 92 -5.13 -3.81 -9.39
C THR A 92 -5.20 -4.65 -8.12
N TYR A 93 -4.38 -4.35 -7.11
CA TYR A 93 -4.27 -5.12 -5.88
C TYR A 93 -5.63 -5.40 -5.20
N PHE A 94 -6.41 -4.37 -4.87
CA PHE A 94 -7.72 -4.59 -4.22
C PHE A 94 -8.73 -5.30 -5.11
N LYS A 95 -8.60 -5.12 -6.43
CA LYS A 95 -9.43 -5.84 -7.41
C LYS A 95 -9.12 -7.34 -7.33
N GLU A 96 -7.86 -7.71 -7.30
CA GLU A 96 -7.38 -9.09 -7.20
C GLU A 96 -7.73 -9.71 -5.83
N LEU A 97 -7.55 -8.98 -4.72
CA LEU A 97 -8.00 -9.42 -3.40
C LEU A 97 -9.51 -9.71 -3.32
N CYS A 98 -10.30 -8.98 -4.10
CA CYS A 98 -11.74 -9.21 -4.19
C CYS A 98 -12.12 -10.33 -5.17
N GLY A 99 -11.15 -11.08 -5.69
CA GLY A 99 -11.34 -12.23 -6.58
C GLY A 99 -11.63 -11.87 -8.04
N TYR A 100 -11.36 -10.63 -8.46
CA TYR A 100 -11.50 -10.24 -9.87
C TYR A 100 -10.21 -10.49 -10.62
N ASP A 101 -10.30 -11.07 -11.82
CA ASP A 101 -9.18 -11.09 -12.76
C ASP A 101 -9.01 -9.74 -13.50
N LEU A 102 -7.86 -9.53 -14.13
CA LEU A 102 -7.53 -8.29 -14.83
C LEU A 102 -8.50 -7.93 -15.97
N SER A 103 -9.18 -8.91 -16.57
CA SER A 103 -10.15 -8.71 -17.65
C SER A 103 -11.55 -8.32 -17.16
N MET A 104 -11.88 -8.61 -15.89
CA MET A 104 -13.20 -8.34 -15.34
C MET A 104 -13.44 -6.85 -15.13
N LYS A 105 -14.66 -6.41 -15.46
CA LYS A 105 -15.16 -5.09 -15.06
C LYS A 105 -15.49 -5.11 -13.57
N THR A 106 -14.90 -4.20 -12.81
CA THR A 106 -15.20 -4.02 -11.38
C THR A 106 -16.60 -3.45 -11.20
N LYS A 107 -17.20 -3.72 -10.02
CA LYS A 107 -18.41 -3.01 -9.60
C LYS A 107 -18.09 -1.53 -9.37
N ASN A 108 -19.11 -0.68 -9.47
CA ASN A 108 -18.98 0.74 -9.13
C ASN A 108 -18.83 0.88 -7.61
N SER A 109 -17.59 0.91 -7.12
CA SER A 109 -17.26 1.07 -5.70
C SER A 109 -16.00 1.90 -5.54
N ILE A 110 -15.95 2.72 -4.50
CA ILE A 110 -14.83 3.61 -4.19
C ILE A 110 -13.51 2.85 -3.98
N ILE A 111 -13.59 1.62 -3.46
CA ILE A 111 -12.41 0.77 -3.20
C ILE A 111 -11.66 0.36 -4.47
N PHE A 112 -12.32 0.44 -5.63
CA PHE A 112 -11.72 0.13 -6.94
C PHE A 112 -11.31 1.40 -7.71
N ASN A 113 -11.46 2.59 -7.11
CA ASN A 113 -11.15 3.86 -7.73
C ASN A 113 -9.79 4.39 -7.25
N ILE A 114 -8.74 3.59 -7.40
CA ILE A 114 -7.39 3.93 -6.94
C ILE A 114 -6.69 4.82 -8.00
N SER A 115 -5.99 5.87 -7.57
CA SER A 115 -5.16 6.74 -8.44
C SER A 115 -3.70 6.32 -8.48
#